data_AF-A0A924M4G2-F1
#
_entry.id   AF-A0A924M4G2-F1
#
_cell.length_a   1.000
_cell.length_b   1.000
_cell.length_c   1.000
_cell.angle_alpha   90.00
_cell.angle_beta   90.00
_cell.angle_gamma   90.00
#
_symmetry.space_group_name_H-M   'P 1'
#
loop_
_entity.id
_entity.type
_entity.pdbx_description
1 polymer ?
#
loop_
_entity_poly.entity_id
_entity_poly.type
_entity_poly.pdbx_seq_one_letter_code
_entity_poly.pdbx_strand_id
1 'polypeptide(L)' 'FVVVLLVARQGVKGGETRVFDANGPQGMRFVMREPLTALLLDDARVIHETTPIFPDHADGEQGYRDTLVLTYRAGGFQAP' A
#
# COMPACT_ATOMS: atom_id res chain seq x y z
N PHE A 1 6.11 -8.48 10.21
CA PHE A 1 6.44 -7.26 9.45
C PHE A 1 5.91 -7.40 8.03
N VAL A 2 5.53 -6.28 7.42
CA VAL A 2 5.08 -6.23 6.02
C VAL A 2 5.83 -5.11 5.31
N VAL A 3 6.27 -5.36 4.08
CA VAL A 3 6.75 -4.32 3.16
C VAL A 3 5.78 -4.21 2.00
N VAL A 4 5.31 -3.00 1.73
CA VAL A 4 4.60 -2.66 0.50
C VAL A 4 5.54 -1.80 -0.36
N LEU A 5 5.97 -2.35 -1.49
CA LEU A 5 6.84 -1.66 -2.45
C LEU A 5 6.01 -1.24 -3.66
N LEU A 6 6.10 0.04 -4.03
CA LEU A 6 5.53 0.50 -5.29
C LEU A 6 6.44 0.04 -6.44
N VAL A 7 5.92 -0.78 -7.35
CA VAL A 7 6.67 -1.24 -8.52
C VAL A 7 6.48 -0.24 -9.65
N ALA A 8 5.23 0.05 -10.00
CA ALA A 8 4.90 0.99 -11.06
C ALA A 8 3.49 1.57 -10.84
N ARG A 9 3.26 2.76 -11.39
CA ARG A 9 1.95 3.42 -11.40
C ARG A 9 1.86 4.33 -12.59
N GLN A 10 0.76 4.26 -13.32
CA GLN A 10 0.52 5.12 -14.48
C GLN A 10 -0.97 5.37 -14.68
N GLY A 11 -1.33 6.59 -15.08
CA GLY A 11 -2.69 6.93 -15.53
C GLY A 11 -3.79 6.76 -14.48
N VAL A 12 -3.47 6.77 -13.18
CA VAL A 12 -4.45 6.60 -12.10
C VAL A 12 -4.34 7.65 -11.00
N LYS A 13 -5.51 8.11 -10.53
CA LYS A 13 -5.71 8.83 -9.26
C LYS A 13 -6.19 7.86 -8.17
N GLY A 14 -6.23 8.32 -6.91
CA GLY A 14 -6.53 7.45 -5.76
C GLY A 14 -5.34 6.57 -5.37
N GLY A 15 -5.58 5.35 -4.89
CA GLY A 15 -4.50 4.48 -4.39
C GLY A 15 -3.68 5.12 -3.25
N GLU A 16 -4.36 5.92 -2.42
CA GLU A 16 -3.80 6.53 -1.22
C GLU A 16 -3.64 5.45 -0.16
N THR A 17 -2.43 5.31 0.37
CA THR A 17 -2.15 4.43 1.48
C THR A 17 -2.47 5.15 2.78
N ARG A 18 -3.13 4.43 3.69
CA ARG A 18 -3.47 4.91 5.03
C ARG A 18 -2.94 3.91 6.03
N VAL A 19 -2.25 4.41 7.06
CA VAL A 19 -1.68 3.61 8.14
C VAL A 19 -2.16 4.21 9.45
N PHE A 20 -2.72 3.38 10.31
CA PHE A 20 -3.23 3.78 11.62
C PHE A 20 -2.58 2.93 12.71
N ASP A 21 -2.36 3.54 13.86
CA ASP A 21 -2.03 2.79 15.08
C ASP A 21 -3.19 1.84 15.41
N ALA A 22 -2.88 0.58 15.67
CA ALA A 22 -3.89 -0.42 16.03
C ALA A 22 -4.53 -0.13 17.40
N ASN A 23 -3.87 0.64 18.27
CA ASN A 23 -4.29 0.91 19.65
C ASN A 23 -4.52 2.41 19.93
N GLY A 24 -4.55 3.27 18.92
CA GLY A 24 -4.65 4.71 19.10
C GLY A 24 -5.31 5.43 17.92
N PRO A 25 -5.67 6.71 18.08
CA PRO A 25 -6.35 7.47 17.02
C PRO A 25 -5.39 8.03 15.95
N GLN A 26 -4.08 7.82 16.12
CA GLN A 26 -3.08 8.37 15.22
C GLN A 26 -3.07 7.63 13.89
N GLY A 27 -2.92 8.39 12.80
CA GLY A 27 -2.77 7.82 11.48
C GLY A 27 -2.14 8.79 10.51
N MET A 28 -1.64 8.24 9.41
CA MET A 28 -1.05 8.98 8.30
C MET A 28 -1.61 8.51 6.97
N ARG A 29 -1.63 9.43 6.01
CA ARG A 29 -2.21 9.23 4.70
C ARG A 29 -1.27 9.83 3.66
N PHE A 30 -0.93 9.06 2.64
CA PHE A 30 -0.05 9.50 1.58
C PHE A 30 -0.23 8.65 0.32
N VAL A 31 0.19 9.19 -0.81
CA VAL A 31 0.22 8.46 -2.08
C VAL A 31 1.66 8.14 -2.42
N MET A 32 1.98 6.85 -2.58
CA MET A 32 3.27 6.43 -3.14
C MET A 32 3.28 6.78 -4.64
N ARG A 33 4.21 7.66 -5.05
CA ARG A 33 4.27 8.21 -6.41
C ARG A 33 5.44 7.67 -7.22
N GLU A 34 6.59 7.49 -6.59
CA GLU A 34 7.82 7.09 -7.27
C GLU A 34 8.00 5.57 -7.19
N PRO A 35 8.39 4.90 -8.30
CA PRO A 35 8.81 3.51 -8.27
C PRO A 35 9.87 3.26 -7.20
N LEU A 36 9.83 2.08 -6.60
CA LEU A 36 10.71 1.64 -5.50
C LEU A 36 10.52 2.39 -4.18
N THR A 37 9.52 3.28 -4.06
CA THR A 37 9.08 3.76 -2.75
C THR A 37 8.63 2.56 -1.92
N ALA A 38 9.16 2.42 -0.70
CA ALA A 38 8.87 1.31 0.19
C ALA A 38 8.20 1.79 1.48
N LEU A 39 7.11 1.13 1.86
CA LEU A 39 6.48 1.28 3.17
C LEU A 39 6.78 0.03 4.01
N LEU A 40 7.58 0.19 5.05
CA LEU A 40 7.86 -0.85 6.04
C LEU A 40 6.90 -0.71 7.23
N LEU A 41 6.19 -1.79 7.54
CA LEU A 41 5.16 -1.85 8.58
C LEU A 41 5.51 -2.90 9.65
N ASP A 42 5.40 -2.50 10.90
CA ASP A 42 5.20 -3.43 12.01
C ASP A 42 3.71 -3.81 12.08
N ASP A 43 3.36 -4.84 11.32
CA ASP A 43 2.00 -5.40 11.17
C ASP A 43 1.32 -5.80 12.51
N ALA A 44 2.08 -6.03 13.58
CA ALA A 44 1.49 -6.26 14.90
C ALA A 44 0.96 -4.98 15.57
N ARG A 45 1.39 -3.79 15.11
CA ARG A 45 1.10 -2.49 15.74
C ARG A 45 0.27 -1.56 14.88
N VAL A 46 0.14 -1.85 13.59
CA VAL A 46 -0.54 -0.94 12.65
C VAL A 46 -1.52 -1.70 11.78
N ILE A 47 -2.65 -1.05 11.51
CA ILE A 47 -3.57 -1.45 10.44
C ILE A 47 -3.33 -0.55 9.25
N HIS A 48 -3.43 -1.10 8.05
CA HIS A 48 -3.21 -0.34 6.82
C HIS A 48 -4.25 -0.67 5.76
N GLU A 49 -4.59 0.33 4.95
CA GLU A 49 -5.46 0.17 3.80
C GLU A 49 -4.96 1.01 2.62
N THR A 50 -5.51 0.73 1.44
CA THR A 50 -5.28 1.55 0.24
C THR A 50 -6.63 1.89 -0.37
N THR A 51 -6.84 3.16 -0.70
CA THR A 51 -8.10 3.59 -1.35
C THR A 51 -8.22 3.02 -2.76
N PRO A 52 -9.45 2.91 -3.31
CA PRO A 52 -9.64 2.56 -4.71
C PRO A 52 -8.83 3.45 -5.66
N ILE A 53 -8.44 2.88 -6.80
CA ILE A 53 -7.85 3.62 -7.92
C ILE A 53 -8.93 3.98 -8.94
N PHE A 54 -8.73 5.09 -9.64
CA PHE A 54 -9.59 5.53 -10.74
C PHE A 54 -8.72 6.00 -11.89
N PRO A 55 -9.16 5.88 -13.16
CA PRO A 55 -8.47 6.50 -14.29
C PRO A 55 -8.29 8.01 -14.06
N ASP A 56 -7.13 8.53 -14.43
CA ASP A 56 -6.80 9.96 -14.28
C ASP A 56 -7.27 10.80 -15.48
N HIS A 57 -7.56 10.16 -16.62
CA HIS A 57 -8.06 10.81 -17.83
C HIS A 57 -9.46 10.30 -18.21
N ALA A 58 -10.28 11.20 -18.75
CA ALA A 58 -11.67 10.92 -19.14
C ALA A 58 -11.77 9.99 -20.36
N ASP A 59 -10.69 9.89 -21.13
CA ASP A 59 -10.65 9.17 -22.41
C ASP A 59 -10.52 7.64 -22.24
N GLY A 60 -10.49 7.16 -20.99
CA GLY A 60 -10.56 5.73 -20.69
C GLY A 60 -9.27 4.95 -20.94
N GLU A 61 -8.12 5.62 -21.03
CA GLU A 61 -6.83 4.93 -21.05
C GLU A 61 -6.69 4.03 -19.81
N GLN A 62 -6.19 2.82 -20.02
CA GLN A 62 -6.02 1.84 -18.95
C GLN A 62 -4.92 2.33 -17.99
N GLY A 63 -5.33 2.69 -16.78
CA GLY A 63 -4.43 3.00 -15.69
C GLY A 63 -4.17 1.79 -14.79
N TYR A 64 -3.00 1.74 -14.15
CA TYR A 64 -2.62 0.66 -13.25
C TYR A 64 -1.79 1.15 -12.06
N ARG A 65 -1.73 0.29 -11.02
CA ARG A 65 -0.90 0.46 -9.82
C ARG A 65 -0.37 -0.91 -9.39
N ASP A 66 0.91 -1.15 -9.63
CA ASP A 66 1.58 -2.40 -9.34
C ASP A 66 2.34 -2.30 -8.02
N THR A 67 2.13 -3.30 -7.15
CA THR A 67 2.82 -3.37 -5.86
C THR A 67 3.35 -4.77 -5.59
N LEU A 68 4.54 -4.83 -5.00
CA LEU A 68 5.09 -6.05 -4.42
C LEU A 68 4.86 -6.01 -2.89
N VAL A 69 4.18 -7.02 -2.37
CA VAL A 69 3.95 -7.18 -0.93
C VAL A 69 4.82 -8.32 -0.40
N LEU A 70 5.64 -8.02 0.60
CA LEU A 70 6.50 -8.98 1.28
C LEU A 70 6.06 -9.12 2.73
N THR A 71 5.73 -10.33 3.16
CA THR A 71 5.31 -10.63 4.53
C THR A 71 6.41 -11.43 5.24
N TYR A 72 6.80 -10.97 6.43
CA TYR A 72 7.83 -11.59 7.26
C TYR A 72 7.19 -12.08 8.55
N ARG A 73 7.28 -13.39 8.78
CA ARG A 73 6.80 -14.08 9.98
C ARG A 73 7.92 -14.95 10.54
N ALA A 74 8.19 -14.80 11.84
CA ALA A 74 9.17 -15.62 12.53
C ALA A 74 8.66 -17.07 12.66
N GLY A 75 9.58 -18.04 12.59
CA GLY A 75 9.29 -19.46 12.82
C GLY A 75 8.63 -20.21 11.67
N GLY A 76 8.12 -19.53 10.64
CA GLY A 76 7.56 -20.16 9.45
C GLY A 76 6.36 -19.40 8.87
N PHE A 77 5.88 -19.88 7.73
CA PHE A 77 4.68 -19.34 7.07
C PHE A 77 3.45 -19.45 7.97
N GLN A 78 2.46 -18.60 7.70
CA GLN A 78 1.12 -18.76 8.28
C GLN A 78 0.47 -19.99 7.65
N ALA A 79 0.23 -21.01 8.46
CA ALA A 79 -0.45 -22.24 8.08
C ALA A 79 -1.80 -22.34 8.81
N PRO A 80 -2.76 -23.13 8.29
CA PRO A 80 -4.06 -23.38 8.93
C PRO A 80 -3.93 -23.94 10.35
#